data_AF-A0A4Q2UER3-F1
#
_entry.id   AF-A0A4Q2UER3-F1
#
_cell.length_a   1.000
_cell.length_b   1.000
_cell.length_c   1.000
_cell.angle_alpha   90.00
_cell.angle_beta   90.00
_cell.angle_gamma   90.00
#
_symmetry.space_group_name_H-M   'P 1'
#
loop_
_entity.id
_entity.type
_entity.pdbx_description
1 polymer ?
#
loop_
_entity_poly.entity_id
_entity_poly.type
_entity_poly.pdbx_seq_one_letter_code
_entity_poly.pdbx_strand_id
1 'polypeptide(L)'
;MAVTVGGFISLPAWANGWNANTIGSSSGLLSAPQDELLAIVVDTIIPETDTPGAKALGVHSFLQKVVADCYEPKAAETLKQGLAATEAMARQTYSRSFGECDTPQRIDVLKRLNQSAEQTQTDFYKLVKALTIRGYTSSEYVMTNLTKYEMVPGRYHGCVPVPAKAIPQTK
;
A
#
# COMPACT_ATOMS: atom_id res chain seq x y z
N MET A 1 24.96 -4.14 41.91
CA MET A 1 23.82 -5.04 42.19
C MET A 1 22.73 -4.71 41.19
N ALA A 2 22.67 -5.41 40.06
CA ALA A 2 21.61 -5.23 39.07
C ALA A 2 20.52 -6.27 39.37
N VAL A 3 19.32 -5.82 39.72
CA VAL A 3 18.17 -6.68 40.00
C VAL A 3 17.42 -6.88 38.69
N THR A 4 17.51 -8.08 38.11
CA THR A 4 16.65 -8.51 37.02
C THR A 4 15.32 -8.99 37.61
N VAL A 5 14.28 -8.17 37.49
CA VAL A 5 12.90 -8.59 37.77
C VAL A 5 12.41 -9.39 36.56
N GLY A 6 12.52 -10.72 36.62
CA GLY A 6 11.92 -11.62 35.64
C GLY A 6 10.45 -11.87 35.96
N GLY A 7 9.55 -11.27 35.20
CA GLY A 7 8.12 -11.58 35.27
C GLY A 7 7.80 -12.86 34.52
N PHE A 8 7.17 -13.84 35.18
CA PHE A 8 6.60 -15.01 34.52
C PHE A 8 5.25 -14.63 33.88
N ILE A 9 5.18 -14.61 32.56
CA ILE A 9 3.90 -14.58 31.84
C ILE A 9 3.35 -16.02 31.88
N SER A 10 2.24 -16.23 32.60
CA SER A 10 1.51 -17.49 32.54
C SER A 10 0.84 -17.61 31.18
N LEU A 11 1.51 -18.31 30.26
CA LEU A 11 0.93 -18.61 28.95
C LEU A 11 -0.27 -19.55 29.14
N PRO A 12 -1.38 -19.32 28.43
CA PRO A 12 -2.53 -20.21 28.49
C PRO A 12 -2.18 -21.59 27.88
N ALA A 13 -2.89 -22.65 28.30
CA ALA A 13 -2.58 -24.04 27.95
C ALA A 13 -2.57 -24.34 26.43
N TRP A 14 -3.22 -23.51 25.61
CA TRP A 14 -3.22 -23.59 24.15
C TRP A 14 -1.93 -23.04 23.49
N ALA A 15 -1.09 -22.32 24.24
CA ALA A 15 0.21 -21.82 23.80
C ALA A 15 1.37 -22.79 24.14
N ASN A 16 1.07 -24.05 24.50
CA ASN A 16 2.08 -25.09 24.66
C ASN A 16 2.81 -25.32 23.33
N GLY A 17 4.12 -25.09 23.31
CA GLY A 17 4.98 -25.23 22.12
C GLY A 17 5.40 -23.92 21.47
N TRP A 18 4.85 -22.78 21.91
CA TRP A 18 5.32 -21.46 21.47
C TRP A 18 6.73 -21.19 21.99
N ASN A 19 7.71 -21.31 21.11
CA ASN A 19 9.08 -20.85 21.27
C ASN A 19 9.43 -19.82 20.18
N ALA A 20 10.56 -19.13 20.32
CA ALA A 20 10.98 -18.10 19.37
C ALA A 20 11.05 -18.58 17.91
N ASN A 21 11.23 -19.89 17.66
CA ASN A 21 11.23 -20.45 16.30
C ASN A 21 9.82 -20.71 15.76
N THR A 22 8.82 -20.89 16.63
CA THR A 22 7.40 -21.08 16.22
C THR A 22 6.63 -19.78 16.11
N ILE A 23 7.01 -18.77 16.91
CA ILE A 23 6.59 -17.39 16.73
C ILE A 23 7.54 -16.83 15.67
N GLY A 24 7.39 -17.28 14.42
CA GLY A 24 8.26 -16.85 13.33
C GLY A 24 8.44 -15.34 13.40
N SER A 25 9.71 -14.88 13.46
CA SER A 25 9.99 -13.45 13.42
C SER A 25 9.43 -12.91 12.12
N SER A 26 8.31 -12.19 12.19
CA SER A 26 7.77 -11.43 11.08
C SER A 26 8.61 -10.17 10.91
N SER A 27 9.90 -10.35 10.59
CA SER A 27 10.68 -9.26 10.03
C SER A 27 10.07 -8.95 8.67
N GLY A 28 9.35 -7.85 8.58
CA GLY A 28 8.81 -7.36 7.32
C GLY A 28 9.91 -7.21 6.28
N LEU A 29 9.53 -7.26 5.00
CA LEU A 29 10.47 -7.12 3.88
C LEU A 29 11.33 -5.85 3.97
N LEU A 30 10.76 -4.78 4.55
CA LEU A 30 11.38 -3.48 4.76
C LEU A 30 11.59 -3.22 6.25
N SER A 31 12.65 -2.48 6.58
CA SER A 31 12.82 -1.97 7.94
C SER A 31 11.80 -0.86 8.25
N ALA A 32 11.53 -0.58 9.52
CA ALA A 32 10.61 0.48 9.94
C ALA A 32 10.84 1.85 9.23
N PRO A 33 12.08 2.38 9.10
CA PRO A 33 12.28 3.64 8.38
C PRO A 33 12.04 3.51 6.86
N GLN A 34 12.29 2.34 6.27
CA GLN A 34 11.99 2.10 4.85
C GLN A 34 10.48 2.00 4.61
N ASP A 35 9.75 1.39 5.54
CA ASP A 35 8.29 1.28 5.48
C ASP A 35 7.61 2.64 5.64
N GLU A 36 8.09 3.49 6.56
CA GLU A 36 7.61 4.87 6.68
C GLU A 36 7.92 5.69 5.42
N LEU A 37 9.12 5.53 4.83
CA LEU A 37 9.44 6.15 3.55
C LEU A 37 8.49 5.68 2.45
N LEU A 38 8.20 4.38 2.37
CA LEU A 38 7.23 3.83 1.43
C LEU A 38 5.83 4.39 1.68
N ALA A 39 5.42 4.56 2.94
CA ALA A 39 4.16 5.19 3.32
C ALA A 39 4.04 6.61 2.75
N ILE A 40 5.10 7.42 2.84
CA ILE A 40 5.13 8.77 2.26
C ILE A 40 5.14 8.74 0.73
N VAL A 41 5.83 7.77 0.12
CA VAL A 41 5.84 7.59 -1.35
C VAL A 41 4.43 7.26 -1.85
N VAL A 42 3.74 6.29 -1.24
CA VAL A 42 2.38 5.92 -1.69
C VAL A 42 1.38 7.06 -1.45
N ASP A 43 1.55 7.82 -0.36
CA ASP A 43 0.75 9.03 -0.09
C ASP A 43 0.99 10.12 -1.14
N THR A 44 2.20 10.25 -1.65
CA THR A 44 2.49 11.21 -2.74
C THR A 44 1.80 10.80 -4.05
N ILE A 45 1.57 9.50 -4.27
CA ILE A 45 0.91 8.99 -5.49
C ILE A 45 -0.61 9.15 -5.38
N ILE A 46 -1.21 8.84 -4.23
CA ILE A 46 -2.63 9.03 -3.94
C ILE A 46 -2.74 9.73 -2.57
N PRO A 47 -2.69 11.06 -2.53
CA PRO A 47 -2.73 11.82 -1.29
C PRO A 47 -4.14 11.86 -0.71
N GLU A 48 -4.21 12.12 0.60
CA GLU A 48 -5.46 12.45 1.25
C GLU A 48 -6.02 13.78 0.72
N THR A 49 -7.31 13.79 0.45
CA THR A 49 -8.08 14.96 0.01
C THR A 49 -9.40 14.98 0.77
N ASP A 50 -10.55 14.99 0.09
CA ASP A 50 -11.86 14.79 0.72
C ASP A 50 -12.09 13.31 1.09
N THR A 51 -11.23 12.42 0.58
CA THR A 51 -11.21 10.98 0.85
C THR A 51 -9.85 10.58 1.42
N PRO A 52 -9.77 9.54 2.27
CA PRO A 52 -8.50 9.01 2.78
C PRO A 52 -7.55 8.64 1.64
N GLY A 53 -6.28 8.98 1.81
CA GLY A 53 -5.21 8.67 0.86
C GLY A 53 -4.68 7.25 0.99
N ALA A 54 -3.72 6.88 0.14
CA ALA A 54 -3.13 5.54 0.14
C ALA A 54 -2.40 5.20 1.45
N LYS A 55 -1.76 6.18 2.11
CA LYS A 55 -1.13 5.94 3.42
C LYS A 55 -2.18 5.64 4.49
N ALA A 56 -3.25 6.43 4.55
CA ALA A 56 -4.35 6.26 5.49
C ALA A 56 -5.04 4.90 5.35
N LEU A 57 -5.12 4.37 4.12
CA LEU A 57 -5.69 3.04 3.83
C LEU A 57 -4.67 1.88 3.94
N GLY A 58 -3.47 2.12 4.48
CA GLY A 58 -2.48 1.06 4.72
C GLY A 58 -1.88 0.44 3.46
N VAL A 59 -1.90 1.16 2.33
CA VAL A 59 -1.48 0.63 1.02
C VAL A 59 0.01 0.27 1.00
N HIS A 60 0.85 0.94 1.79
CA HIS A 60 2.28 0.62 1.93
C HIS A 60 2.50 -0.78 2.54
N SER A 61 1.75 -1.13 3.59
CA SER A 61 1.80 -2.47 4.20
C SER A 61 1.29 -3.55 3.25
N PHE A 62 0.23 -3.25 2.47
CA PHE A 62 -0.22 -4.13 1.38
C PHE A 62 0.89 -4.37 0.36
N LEU A 63 1.59 -3.31 -0.06
CA LEU A 63 2.69 -3.38 -1.02
C LEU A 63 3.82 -4.28 -0.51
N GLN A 64 4.24 -4.05 0.75
CA GLN A 64 5.28 -4.84 1.40
C GLN A 64 4.92 -6.33 1.43
N LYS A 65 3.69 -6.65 1.82
CA LYS A 65 3.19 -8.03 1.91
C LYS A 65 3.08 -8.69 0.54
N VAL A 66 2.48 -8.00 -0.44
CA VAL A 66 2.32 -8.53 -1.80
C VAL A 66 3.68 -8.77 -2.46
N VAL A 67 4.65 -7.87 -2.29
CA VAL A 67 5.99 -8.08 -2.85
C VAL A 67 6.71 -9.22 -2.14
N ALA A 68 6.55 -9.37 -0.82
CA ALA A 68 7.16 -10.47 -0.06
C ALA A 68 6.59 -11.84 -0.43
N ASP A 69 5.27 -11.93 -0.59
CA ASP A 69 4.57 -13.21 -0.70
C ASP A 69 4.30 -13.65 -2.15
N CYS A 70 4.21 -12.71 -3.10
CA CYS A 70 3.71 -12.97 -4.46
C CYS A 70 4.69 -12.63 -5.60
N TYR A 71 5.78 -11.94 -5.32
CA TYR A 71 6.74 -11.52 -6.36
C TYR A 71 8.07 -12.29 -6.24
N GLU A 72 8.82 -12.33 -7.33
CA GLU A 72 10.18 -12.86 -7.32
C GLU A 72 11.11 -12.02 -6.44
N PRO A 73 12.19 -12.61 -5.86
CA PRO A 73 13.14 -11.90 -5.01
C PRO A 73 13.73 -10.63 -5.64
N LYS A 74 13.83 -10.61 -6.98
CA LYS A 74 14.29 -9.43 -7.73
C LYS A 74 13.41 -8.19 -7.48
N ALA A 75 12.09 -8.37 -7.34
CA ALA A 75 11.17 -7.25 -7.10
C ALA A 75 11.35 -6.65 -5.69
N ALA A 76 11.59 -7.50 -4.69
CA ALA A 76 11.95 -7.08 -3.34
C ALA A 76 13.23 -6.23 -3.32
N GLU A 77 14.25 -6.62 -4.08
CA GLU A 77 15.47 -5.84 -4.22
C GLU A 77 15.26 -4.53 -4.98
N THR A 78 14.48 -4.55 -6.07
CA THR A 78 14.09 -3.32 -6.78
C THR A 78 13.35 -2.35 -5.86
N LEU A 79 12.47 -2.85 -4.97
CA LEU A 79 11.76 -2.03 -4.00
C LEU A 79 12.73 -1.35 -3.01
N LYS A 80 13.64 -2.11 -2.39
CA LYS A 80 14.64 -1.58 -1.45
C LYS A 80 15.58 -0.57 -2.10
N GLN A 81 16.11 -0.91 -3.28
CA GLN A 81 17.03 -0.03 -4.03
C GLN A 81 16.33 1.24 -4.50
N GLY A 82 15.08 1.15 -4.93
CA GLY A 82 14.30 2.30 -5.33
C GLY A 82 13.93 3.24 -4.19
N LEU A 83 13.65 2.71 -2.99
CA LEU A 83 13.48 3.53 -1.78
C LEU A 83 14.77 4.29 -1.44
N ALA A 84 15.92 3.61 -1.49
CA ALA A 84 17.21 4.27 -1.30
C ALA A 84 17.50 5.33 -2.38
N ALA A 85 17.16 5.06 -3.64
CA ALA A 85 17.30 6.00 -4.74
C ALA A 85 16.38 7.22 -4.59
N THR A 86 15.18 7.04 -4.06
CA THR A 86 14.23 8.12 -3.75
C THR A 86 14.83 9.09 -2.73
N GLU A 87 15.36 8.54 -1.64
CA GLU A 87 16.00 9.33 -0.59
C GLU A 87 17.28 10.03 -1.10
N ALA A 88 18.10 9.34 -1.90
CA ALA A 88 19.29 9.92 -2.51
C ALA A 88 18.93 11.07 -3.48
N MET A 89 17.90 10.89 -4.30
CA MET A 89 17.47 11.89 -5.28
C MET A 89 16.88 13.14 -4.61
N ALA A 90 16.13 12.97 -3.51
CA ALA A 90 15.65 14.09 -2.70
C ALA A 90 16.83 14.88 -2.09
N ARG A 91 17.82 14.19 -1.51
CA ARG A 91 19.01 14.84 -0.94
C ARG A 91 19.85 15.53 -2.02
N GLN A 92 20.01 14.92 -3.19
CA GLN A 92 20.76 15.51 -4.29
C GLN A 92 20.08 16.76 -4.87
N THR A 93 18.76 16.76 -4.97
CA THR A 93 18.00 17.84 -5.63
C THR A 93 17.66 18.98 -4.68
N TYR A 94 17.32 18.65 -3.43
CA TYR A 94 16.74 19.58 -2.46
C TYR A 94 17.52 19.66 -1.14
N SER A 95 18.60 18.88 -0.98
CA SER A 95 19.41 18.83 0.25
C SER A 95 18.61 18.47 1.51
N ARG A 96 17.53 17.72 1.35
CA ARG A 96 16.62 17.26 2.42
C ARG A 96 16.28 15.78 2.22
N SER A 97 15.82 15.13 3.29
CA SER A 97 15.21 13.79 3.17
C SER A 97 13.92 13.87 2.37
N PHE A 98 13.49 12.77 1.73
CA PHE A 98 12.24 12.78 0.96
C PHE A 98 11.02 13.07 1.84
N GLY A 99 11.05 12.62 3.11
CA GLY A 99 10.00 12.92 4.08
C GLY A 99 9.90 14.39 4.45
N GLU A 100 11.00 15.15 4.39
CA GLU A 100 11.04 16.59 4.67
C GLU A 100 10.73 17.46 3.44
N CYS A 101 10.67 16.88 2.25
CA CYS A 101 10.26 17.58 1.03
C CYS A 101 8.77 17.96 1.11
N ASP A 102 8.42 19.11 0.54
CA ASP A 102 7.02 19.49 0.34
C ASP A 102 6.38 18.68 -0.81
N THR A 103 5.05 18.78 -0.96
CA THR A 103 4.30 18.05 -1.99
C THR A 103 4.85 18.23 -3.41
N PRO A 104 5.07 19.46 -3.92
CA PRO A 104 5.61 19.62 -5.27
C PRO A 104 7.02 19.05 -5.42
N GLN A 105 7.88 19.14 -4.41
CA GLN A 105 9.22 18.52 -4.41
C GLN A 105 9.14 17.00 -4.44
N ARG A 106 8.27 16.38 -3.63
CA ARG A 106 8.07 14.92 -3.63
C ARG A 106 7.60 14.43 -5.00
N ILE A 107 6.64 15.14 -5.61
CA ILE A 107 6.17 14.83 -6.96
C ILE A 107 7.30 14.94 -7.98
N ASP A 108 8.14 15.98 -7.90
CA ASP A 108 9.29 16.15 -8.80
C ASP A 108 10.31 15.01 -8.65
N VAL A 109 10.65 14.60 -7.42
CA VAL A 109 11.55 13.45 -7.19
C VAL A 109 10.98 12.17 -7.82
N LEU A 110 9.71 11.86 -7.61
CA LEU A 110 9.08 10.66 -8.19
C LEU A 110 9.03 10.73 -9.73
N LYS A 111 8.77 11.91 -10.30
CA LYS A 111 8.83 12.13 -11.76
C LYS A 111 10.22 11.91 -12.32
N ARG A 112 11.27 12.38 -11.63
CA ARG A 112 12.66 12.16 -12.04
C ARG A 112 13.05 10.69 -11.99
N LEU A 113 12.63 9.93 -10.98
CA LEU A 113 12.85 8.47 -10.93
C LEU A 113 12.20 7.77 -12.13
N ASN A 114 10.99 8.17 -12.52
CA ASN A 114 10.29 7.64 -13.69
C ASN A 114 10.96 7.98 -15.03
N GLN A 115 11.75 9.06 -15.07
CA GLN A 115 12.46 9.55 -16.25
C GLN A 115 13.96 9.23 -16.22
N SER A 116 14.41 8.47 -15.23
CA SER A 116 15.81 8.13 -15.06
C SER A 116 16.29 7.17 -16.15
N ALA A 117 17.55 7.31 -16.57
CA ALA A 117 18.21 6.35 -17.45
C ALA A 117 18.45 5.01 -16.75
N GLU A 118 18.47 4.99 -15.41
CA GLU A 118 18.64 3.78 -14.61
C GLU A 118 17.35 2.94 -14.61
N GLN A 119 17.41 1.76 -15.22
CA GLN A 119 16.25 0.88 -15.36
C GLN A 119 15.63 0.51 -14.00
N THR A 120 16.45 0.26 -12.97
CA THR A 120 15.98 -0.07 -11.61
C THR A 120 15.11 1.04 -11.02
N GLN A 121 15.44 2.32 -11.25
CA GLN A 121 14.68 3.45 -10.72
C GLN A 121 13.32 3.57 -11.42
N THR A 122 13.31 3.38 -12.74
CA THR A 122 12.09 3.38 -13.54
C THR A 122 11.19 2.18 -13.19
N ASP A 123 11.77 0.99 -13.03
CA ASP A 123 11.06 -0.24 -12.64
C ASP A 123 10.46 -0.11 -11.24
N PHE A 124 11.21 0.46 -10.29
CA PHE A 124 10.69 0.79 -8.95
C PHE A 124 9.46 1.69 -9.01
N TYR A 125 9.55 2.82 -9.72
CA TYR A 125 8.43 3.76 -9.80
C TYR A 125 7.20 3.09 -10.42
N LYS A 126 7.38 2.31 -11.50
CA LYS A 126 6.28 1.56 -12.14
C LYS A 126 5.66 0.54 -11.21
N LEU A 127 6.47 -0.23 -10.49
CA LEU A 127 6.03 -1.24 -9.53
C LEU A 127 5.22 -0.61 -8.39
N VAL A 128 5.77 0.41 -7.73
CA VAL A 128 5.13 1.07 -6.60
C VAL A 128 3.86 1.77 -7.04
N LYS A 129 3.87 2.49 -8.17
CA LYS A 129 2.68 3.14 -8.71
C LYS A 129 1.57 2.14 -9.02
N ALA A 130 1.89 1.05 -9.73
CA ALA A 130 0.90 0.04 -10.10
C ALA A 130 0.29 -0.62 -8.86
N LEU A 131 1.11 -1.01 -7.88
CA LEU A 131 0.62 -1.62 -6.65
C LEU A 131 -0.11 -0.63 -5.74
N THR A 132 0.26 0.66 -5.75
CA THR A 132 -0.46 1.70 -5.00
C THR A 132 -1.86 1.88 -5.55
N ILE A 133 -2.01 2.02 -6.86
CA ILE A 133 -3.31 2.12 -7.52
C ILE A 133 -4.12 0.86 -7.24
N ARG A 134 -3.53 -0.33 -7.41
CA ARG A 134 -4.20 -1.60 -7.12
C ARG A 134 -4.68 -1.67 -5.67
N GLY A 135 -3.79 -1.48 -4.70
CA GLY A 135 -4.11 -1.58 -3.28
C GLY A 135 -5.17 -0.56 -2.84
N TYR A 136 -5.10 0.67 -3.37
CA TYR A 136 -6.10 1.70 -3.10
C TYR A 136 -7.47 1.31 -3.68
N THR A 137 -7.54 0.96 -4.97
CA THR A 137 -8.79 0.64 -5.67
C THR A 137 -9.45 -0.64 -5.17
N SER A 138 -8.69 -1.59 -4.62
CA SER A 138 -9.20 -2.82 -4.00
C SER A 138 -9.41 -2.71 -2.49
N SER A 139 -9.22 -1.54 -1.89
CA SER A 139 -9.45 -1.36 -0.46
C SER A 139 -10.95 -1.38 -0.14
N GLU A 140 -11.30 -1.85 1.06
CA GLU A 140 -12.69 -1.87 1.53
C GLU A 140 -13.34 -0.50 1.44
N TYR A 141 -12.65 0.55 1.88
CA TYR A 141 -13.17 1.92 1.84
C TYR A 141 -13.53 2.37 0.43
N VAL A 142 -12.64 2.16 -0.54
CA VAL A 142 -12.87 2.59 -1.93
C VAL A 142 -13.97 1.76 -2.58
N MET A 143 -13.96 0.44 -2.38
CA MET A 143 -14.98 -0.45 -2.94
C MET A 143 -16.37 -0.13 -2.38
N THR A 144 -16.50 0.18 -1.09
CA THR A 144 -17.80 0.45 -0.44
C THR A 144 -18.30 1.87 -0.66
N ASN A 145 -17.46 2.89 -0.45
CA ASN A 145 -17.89 4.29 -0.42
C ASN A 145 -17.79 5.00 -1.77
N LEU A 146 -16.80 4.66 -2.59
CA LEU A 146 -16.56 5.34 -3.87
C LEU A 146 -17.15 4.57 -5.04
N THR A 147 -16.78 3.30 -5.20
CA THR A 147 -17.24 2.46 -6.31
C THR A 147 -18.65 1.92 -6.10
N LYS A 148 -19.14 1.87 -4.84
CA LYS A 148 -20.41 1.24 -4.46
C LYS A 148 -20.52 -0.19 -5.01
N TYR A 149 -19.42 -0.92 -4.86
CA TYR A 149 -19.25 -2.25 -5.40
C TYR A 149 -20.23 -3.23 -4.75
N GLU A 150 -20.84 -4.06 -5.58
CA GLU A 150 -21.78 -5.10 -5.18
C GLU A 150 -21.25 -6.46 -5.65
N MET A 151 -20.96 -7.35 -4.70
CA MET A 151 -20.44 -8.69 -4.99
C MET A 151 -21.46 -9.50 -5.79
N VAL A 152 -21.02 -10.08 -6.91
CA VAL A 152 -21.82 -11.02 -7.74
C VAL A 152 -22.29 -12.21 -6.89
N PRO A 153 -23.55 -12.65 -6.99
CA PRO A 153 -24.59 -12.30 -7.98
C PRO A 153 -25.38 -10.99 -7.75
N GLY A 154 -24.95 -10.12 -6.84
CA GLY A 154 -25.67 -8.89 -6.50
C GLY A 154 -26.99 -9.14 -5.79
N ARG A 155 -27.74 -8.07 -5.49
CA ARG A 155 -29.09 -8.15 -4.92
C ARG A 155 -30.07 -8.68 -5.96
N TYR A 156 -30.84 -9.69 -5.57
CA TYR A 156 -32.02 -10.11 -6.32
C TYR A 156 -33.18 -9.15 -6.07
N HIS A 157 -33.67 -8.49 -7.12
CA HIS A 157 -34.89 -7.67 -7.07
C HIS A 157 -36.07 -8.41 -7.71
N GLY A 158 -36.84 -9.14 -6.91
CA GLY A 158 -37.95 -9.99 -7.41
C GLY A 158 -39.15 -9.23 -7.96
N CYS A 159 -39.41 -8.01 -7.47
CA CYS A 159 -40.49 -7.14 -7.96
C CYS A 159 -39.90 -5.78 -8.30
N VAL A 160 -39.69 -5.50 -9.59
CA VAL A 160 -39.33 -4.17 -10.10
C VAL A 160 -40.46 -3.65 -11.00
N PRO A 161 -40.84 -2.37 -10.88
CA PRO A 161 -41.84 -1.79 -11.76
C PRO A 161 -41.35 -1.85 -13.21
N VAL A 162 -42.10 -2.52 -14.09
CA VAL A 162 -41.80 -2.56 -15.52
C VAL A 162 -42.27 -1.23 -16.13
N PRO A 163 -41.41 -0.45 -16.78
CA PRO A 163 -41.85 0.76 -17.47
C PRO A 163 -42.84 0.37 -18.57
N ALA A 164 -44.02 0.99 -18.57
CA ALA A 164 -45.04 0.73 -19.57
C ALA A 164 -44.51 1.10 -20.95
N LYS A 165 -44.35 0.11 -21.84
CA LYS A 165 -44.04 0.35 -23.24
C LYS A 165 -45.27 0.99 -23.88
N ALA A 166 -45.17 2.24 -24.32
CA ALA A 166 -46.23 2.88 -25.09
C ALA A 166 -46.47 2.06 -26.36
N ILE A 167 -47.62 1.38 -26.43
CA ILE A 167 -48.06 0.71 -27.65
C ILE A 167 -48.60 1.81 -28.57
N PRO A 168 -48.04 2.02 -29.77
CA PRO A 168 -48.62 2.95 -30.72
C PRO A 168 -50.03 2.47 -31.05
N GLN A 169 -51.02 3.27 -30.68
CA GLN A 169 -52.42 3.04 -31.02
C GLN A 169 -52.55 3.20 -32.53
N THR A 170 -52.55 2.08 -33.26
CA THR A 170 -52.96 2.05 -34.67
C THR A 170 -54.43 2.42 -34.74
N LYS A 171 -54.70 3.59 -35.31
CA LYS A 171 -56.02 4.07 -35.70
C LYS A 171 -56.48 3.39 -36.98
#